data_AF-A0A1I5F233-F1
#
_entry.id   AF-A0A1I5F233-F1
#
_cell.length_a   1.000
_cell.length_b   1.000
_cell.length_c   1.000
_cell.angle_alpha   90.00
_cell.angle_beta   90.00
_cell.angle_gamma   90.00
#
_symmetry.space_group_name_H-M   'P 1'
#
loop_
_entity.id
_entity.type
_entity.pdbx_description
1 polymer ?
#
loop_
_entity_poly.entity_id
_entity_poly.type
_entity_poly.pdbx_seq_one_letter_code
_entity_poly.pdbx_strand_id
1 'polypeptide(L)'
;MEWRVGVLRSGAENVVWTDHGAGSDWQSARDDAVEALYERAVREGLGEYRIQVGEQEGYTWPGMTEASELDLSIIRDILPRQYWSA
;
A
#
# COMPACT_ATOMS: atom_id res chain seq x y z
N MET A 1 2.55 -16.35 -1.84
CA MET A 1 2.85 -15.07 -2.50
C MET A 1 3.23 -14.06 -1.44
N GLU A 2 4.47 -13.59 -1.43
CA GLU A 2 4.92 -12.64 -0.39
C GLU A 2 4.46 -11.22 -0.68
N TRP A 3 4.23 -10.44 0.37
CA TRP A 3 3.90 -9.03 0.25
C TRP A 3 4.57 -8.22 1.36
N ARG A 4 4.76 -6.93 1.10
CA ARG A 4 5.24 -5.95 2.08
C ARG A 4 4.75 -4.55 1.78
N VAL A 5 4.64 -3.75 2.81
CA VAL A 5 4.26 -2.33 2.74
C VAL A 5 5.27 -1.49 3.50
N GLY A 6 5.44 -0.26 3.03
CA GLY A 6 6.40 0.66 3.63
C GLY A 6 6.00 2.12 3.45
N VAL A 7 6.71 2.97 4.18
CA VAL A 7 6.53 4.41 4.16
C VAL A 7 7.88 5.08 3.93
N LEU A 8 7.91 6.06 3.02
CA LEU A 8 9.03 7.00 2.93
C LEU A 8 8.71 8.18 3.83
N ARG A 9 9.33 8.18 5.02
CA ARG A 9 9.15 9.28 5.98
C ARG A 9 9.91 10.51 5.51
N SER A 10 9.38 11.69 5.83
CA SER A 10 10.02 12.96 5.48
C SER A 10 11.47 13.00 5.97
N GLY A 11 12.39 13.35 5.07
CA GLY A 11 13.82 13.40 5.34
C GLY A 11 14.55 12.05 5.28
N ALA A 12 13.86 10.95 4.99
CA ALA A 12 14.49 9.65 4.73
C ALA A 12 14.81 9.49 3.24
N GLU A 13 15.94 8.86 2.94
CA GLU A 13 16.33 8.51 1.57
C GLU A 13 15.80 7.13 1.14
N ASN A 14 15.32 6.34 2.10
CA ASN A 14 14.90 4.96 1.88
C ASN A 14 13.54 4.68 2.51
N VAL A 15 12.79 3.83 1.82
CA VAL A 15 11.51 3.30 2.30
C VAL A 15 11.76 2.42 3.50
N VAL A 16 11.05 2.68 4.59
CA VAL A 16 11.00 1.78 5.74
C VAL A 16 9.88 0.79 5.49
N TRP A 17 10.21 -0.47 5.26
CA TRP A 17 9.23 -1.55 5.18
C TRP A 17 8.71 -1.85 6.60
N THR A 18 7.43 -1.58 6.82
CA THR A 18 6.83 -1.60 8.16
C THR A 18 6.00 -2.83 8.44
N ASP A 19 5.38 -3.40 7.41
CA ASP A 19 4.50 -4.56 7.55
C ASP A 19 4.75 -5.51 6.36
N HIS A 20 4.61 -6.81 6.60
CA HIS A 20 4.89 -7.84 5.61
C HIS A 20 4.11 -9.12 5.91
N GLY A 21 3.90 -9.95 4.91
CA GLY A 21 3.19 -11.20 5.05
C GLY A 21 3.23 -12.06 3.80
N ALA A 22 2.38 -13.08 3.77
CA ALA A 22 2.23 -13.96 2.62
C ALA A 22 0.78 -14.43 2.46
N GLY A 23 0.27 -14.39 1.23
CA GLY A 23 -1.03 -14.96 0.84
C GLY A 23 -0.89 -16.29 0.09
N SER A 24 -1.98 -17.05 -0.01
CA SER A 24 -2.06 -18.33 -0.74
C SER A 24 -1.88 -18.16 -2.25
N ASP A 25 -2.29 -17.01 -2.76
CA ASP A 25 -2.28 -16.63 -4.17
C ASP A 25 -2.02 -15.13 -4.29
N TRP A 26 -2.04 -14.61 -5.52
CA TRP A 26 -1.78 -13.19 -5.76
C TRP A 26 -2.88 -12.28 -5.20
N GLN A 27 -4.15 -12.68 -5.34
CA GLN A 27 -5.29 -11.86 -4.94
C GLN A 27 -5.37 -11.71 -3.42
N SER A 28 -5.25 -12.81 -2.68
CA SER A 28 -5.17 -12.81 -1.22
C SER A 28 -4.00 -11.98 -0.70
N ALA A 29 -2.80 -12.16 -1.26
CA ALA A 29 -1.63 -11.37 -0.87
C ALA A 29 -1.80 -9.87 -1.17
N ARG A 30 -2.46 -9.52 -2.27
CA ARG A 30 -2.79 -8.14 -2.58
C ARG A 30 -3.79 -7.55 -1.59
N ASP A 31 -4.86 -8.25 -1.30
CA ASP A 31 -5.91 -7.73 -0.43
C ASP A 31 -5.38 -7.50 0.99
N ASP A 32 -4.59 -8.44 1.52
CA ASP A 32 -3.89 -8.28 2.80
C ASP A 32 -2.91 -7.09 2.79
N ALA A 33 -2.12 -6.95 1.71
CA ALA A 33 -1.17 -5.86 1.59
C ALA A 33 -1.84 -4.49 1.44
N VAL A 34 -2.97 -4.41 0.72
CA VAL A 34 -3.79 -3.20 0.58
C VAL A 34 -4.41 -2.81 1.91
N GLU A 35 -4.91 -3.78 2.69
CA GLU A 35 -5.42 -3.53 4.04
C GLU A 35 -4.31 -3.01 4.96
N ALA A 36 -3.14 -3.67 4.97
CA ALA A 36 -1.99 -3.21 5.75
C ALA A 36 -1.53 -1.80 5.36
N LEU A 37 -1.52 -1.48 4.05
CA LEU A 37 -1.18 -0.14 3.56
C LEU A 37 -2.20 0.90 4.02
N TYR A 38 -3.48 0.56 3.97
CA TYR A 38 -4.57 1.43 4.45
C TYR A 38 -4.40 1.73 5.94
N GLU A 39 -4.22 0.70 6.77
CA GLU A 39 -3.99 0.89 8.20
C GLU A 39 -2.74 1.71 8.50
N ARG A 40 -1.67 1.51 7.70
CA ARG A 40 -0.43 2.31 7.82
C ARG A 40 -0.68 3.77 7.51
N ALA A 41 -1.41 4.06 6.43
CA ALA A 41 -1.73 5.42 6.03
C ALA A 41 -2.64 6.14 7.05
N VAL A 42 -3.61 5.43 7.63
CA VAL A 42 -4.43 5.97 8.75
C VAL A 42 -3.57 6.37 9.95
N ARG A 43 -2.51 5.62 10.25
CA ARG A 43 -1.63 5.89 11.41
C ARG A 43 -0.60 6.98 11.16
N GLU A 44 0.01 7.01 9.97
CA GLU A 44 1.13 7.90 9.66
C GLU A 44 0.69 9.20 8.98
N GLY A 45 -0.49 9.24 8.34
CA GLY A 45 -1.06 10.43 7.73
C GLY A 45 -0.57 10.68 6.30
N LEU A 46 -0.23 11.94 5.97
CA LEU A 46 0.27 12.30 4.64
C LEU A 46 1.70 11.79 4.45
N GLY A 47 1.96 11.13 3.33
CA GLY A 47 3.27 10.59 3.00
C GLY A 47 3.28 9.79 1.71
N GLU A 48 4.48 9.38 1.32
CA GLU A 48 4.64 8.38 0.27
C GLU A 48 4.55 7.00 0.88
N TYR A 49 3.69 6.17 0.33
CA TYR A 49 3.54 4.79 0.72
C TYR A 49 3.90 3.86 -0.41
N ARG A 50 4.52 2.73 -0.06
CA ARG A 50 4.95 1.68 -0.97
C ARG A 50 4.24 0.38 -0.63
N ILE A 51 3.91 -0.37 -1.67
CA ILE A 51 3.36 -1.72 -1.57
C ILE A 51 4.07 -2.60 -2.58
N GLN A 52 4.39 -3.82 -2.18
CA GLN A 52 4.91 -4.85 -3.07
C GLN A 52 4.17 -6.15 -2.83
N VAL A 53 3.74 -6.80 -3.91
CA VAL A 53 3.11 -8.13 -3.91
C VAL A 53 3.79 -8.99 -4.95
N GLY A 54 4.55 -9.99 -4.51
CA GLY A 54 5.49 -10.72 -5.34
C GLY A 54 6.49 -9.78 -6.01
N GLU A 55 6.54 -9.82 -7.34
CA GLU A 55 7.42 -8.96 -8.15
C GLU A 55 6.80 -7.60 -8.50
N GLN A 56 5.52 -7.38 -8.16
CA GLN A 56 4.82 -6.15 -8.51
C GLN A 56 4.94 -5.12 -7.40
N GLU A 57 5.46 -3.94 -7.73
CA GLU A 57 5.54 -2.80 -6.82
C GLU A 57 4.57 -1.70 -7.27
N GLY A 58 4.00 -1.01 -6.29
CA GLY A 58 3.28 0.24 -6.51
C GLY A 58 3.55 1.24 -5.40
N TYR A 59 3.24 2.50 -5.69
CA TYR A 59 3.40 3.60 -4.75
C TYR A 59 2.21 4.55 -4.82
N THR A 60 1.97 5.26 -3.72
CA THR A 60 0.90 6.26 -3.65
C THR A 60 1.25 7.40 -2.72
N TRP A 61 0.58 8.53 -2.96
CA TRP A 61 0.50 9.66 -2.05
C TRP A 61 -0.97 9.99 -1.82
N PRO A 62 -1.57 9.50 -0.71
CA PRO A 62 -2.92 9.86 -0.34
C PRO A 62 -3.06 11.38 -0.25
N GLY A 63 -4.07 11.92 -0.90
CA GLY A 63 -4.40 13.34 -0.83
C GLY A 63 -5.19 13.67 0.44
N MET A 64 -5.76 14.87 0.46
CA MET A 64 -6.78 15.24 1.46
C MET A 64 -8.11 15.44 0.75
N THR A 65 -9.21 15.05 1.40
CA THR A 65 -10.56 15.39 0.99
C THR A 65 -10.87 16.87 1.27
N GLU A 66 -11.98 17.38 0.73
CA GLU A 66 -12.47 18.74 1.04
C GLU A 66 -12.79 18.92 2.54
N ALA A 67 -13.08 17.83 3.25
CA ALA A 67 -13.31 17.83 4.70
C ALA A 67 -12.02 17.86 5.53
N SER A 68 -10.84 17.98 4.90
CA SER A 68 -9.53 17.87 5.54
C SER A 68 -9.29 16.51 6.19
N GLU A 69 -9.81 15.45 5.57
CA GLU A 69 -9.52 14.05 5.94
C GLU A 69 -8.57 13.42 4.92
N LEU A 70 -7.86 12.36 5.30
CA LEU A 70 -6.96 11.65 4.39
C LEU A 70 -7.77 10.90 3.31
N ASP A 71 -7.51 11.19 2.03
CA ASP A 71 -8.15 10.50 0.91
C ASP A 71 -7.41 9.21 0.56
N LEU A 72 -7.93 8.10 1.08
CA LEU A 72 -7.37 6.76 0.92
C LEU A 72 -7.97 5.99 -0.26
N SER A 73 -8.87 6.61 -1.04
CA SER A 73 -9.57 5.96 -2.15
C SER A 73 -8.61 5.39 -3.19
N ILE A 74 -7.50 6.09 -3.44
CA ILE A 74 -6.45 5.69 -4.39
C ILE A 74 -5.72 4.40 -4.01
N ILE A 75 -5.71 4.00 -2.72
CA ILE A 75 -4.92 2.87 -2.24
C ILE A 75 -5.33 1.55 -2.89
N ARG A 76 -6.63 1.36 -3.12
CA ARG A 76 -7.16 0.12 -3.70
C ARG A 76 -6.81 -0.07 -5.17
N ASP A 77 -6.44 0.99 -5.88
CA ASP A 77 -6.18 0.94 -7.32
C ASP A 77 -4.68 1.03 -7.66
N ILE A 78 -3.79 1.06 -6.66
CA ILE A 78 -2.33 1.14 -6.84
C ILE A 78 -1.79 -0.06 -7.62
N LEU A 79 -2.28 -1.26 -7.30
CA LEU A 79 -1.81 -2.49 -7.94
C LEU A 79 -2.78 -2.94 -9.04
N PRO A 80 -2.26 -3.33 -10.23
CA PRO A 80 -3.08 -3.68 -11.39
C PRO A 80 -4.10 -4.77 -11.08
N ARG A 81 -5.34 -4.60 -11.53
CA ARG A 81 -6.39 -5.64 -11.45
C ARG A 81 -6.10 -6.86 -12.34
N GLN A 82 -5.14 -6.77 -13.25
CA GLN A 82 -4.86 -7.75 -14.30
C GLN A 82 -4.24 -9.08 -13.83
N TYR A 83 -4.05 -9.28 -12.53
CA TYR A 83 -3.66 -10.57 -11.94
C TYR A 83 -4.82 -11.28 -11.23
N TRP A 84 -6.07 -10.81 -11.41
CA TRP A 84 -7.27 -11.64 -11.27
C TRP A 84 -7.19 -12.78 -12.29
N SER A 85 -6.46 -13.84 -11.98
CA SER A 85 -6.65 -15.10 -12.70
C SER A 85 -8.00 -15.65 -12.24
N ALA A 86 -8.92 -15.80 -13.19
CA ALA A 86 -10.24 -16.38 -13.00
C ALA A 86 -10.19 -17.83 -12.50
#